data_AF-A0A2S8GL59-F1
#
_entry.id   AF-A0A2S8GL59-F1
#
_cell.length_a   1.000
_cell.length_b   1.000
_cell.length_c   1.000
_cell.angle_alpha   90.00
_cell.angle_beta   90.00
_cell.angle_gamma   90.00
#
_symmetry.space_group_name_H-M   'P 1'
#
loop_
_entity.id
_entity.type
_entity.pdbx_description
1 polymer ?
#
loop_
_entity_poly.entity_id
_entity_poly.type
_entity_poly.pdbx_seq_one_letter_code
_entity_poly.pdbx_strand_id
1 'polypeptide(L)'
;MHRRLILLFAAVAFLPCSMRAIAQDPNLELLKQRVELLELKLQLAEQESERLEKECEELRKENAKLKGVAQTSPMNSKDPFEPGVVWLGDAINDDKVKTRWALSVSDRKGRSFEGVIAAINDDGKKMEFSVSGKAPSAGNGLVEFESPLMGRAKMFMRGTLKNGEIALAFSGTTPLGKKIFGSATLKPKQ
;
A
#
# COMPACT_ATOMS: atom_id res chain seq x y z
N MET A 1 41.44 61.57 79.25
CA MET A 1 40.44 62.63 78.98
C MET A 1 40.64 63.15 77.57
N HIS A 2 39.56 63.13 76.77
CA HIS A 2 39.23 63.94 75.59
C HIS A 2 39.97 63.85 74.24
N ARG A 3 39.17 63.36 73.25
CA ARG A 3 38.82 63.97 71.93
C ARG A 3 39.93 63.93 70.84
N ARG A 4 39.71 63.61 69.56
CA ARG A 4 38.63 63.83 68.56
C ARG A 4 38.75 62.72 67.47
N LEU A 5 37.71 62.02 67.03
CA LEU A 5 36.76 62.31 65.93
C LEU A 5 37.38 62.95 64.66
N ILE A 6 37.57 62.14 63.59
CA ILE A 6 37.24 62.48 62.19
C ILE A 6 36.73 61.21 61.49
N LEU A 7 35.52 61.30 60.93
CA LEU A 7 34.87 60.33 60.05
C LEU A 7 35.56 60.28 58.68
N LEU A 8 35.68 59.09 58.10
CA LEU A 8 35.67 58.92 56.64
C LEU A 8 34.97 57.61 56.29
N PHE A 9 33.77 57.77 55.74
CA PHE A 9 32.98 56.75 55.06
C PHE A 9 33.57 56.54 53.66
N ALA A 10 33.84 55.28 53.28
CA ALA A 10 33.75 54.84 51.89
C ALA A 10 33.62 53.30 51.87
N ALA A 11 32.43 52.84 51.51
CA ALA A 11 32.07 51.45 51.30
C ALA A 11 32.29 51.06 49.84
N VAL A 12 33.07 50.01 49.55
CA VAL A 12 33.11 49.25 48.27
C VAL A 12 33.87 47.94 48.59
N ALA A 13 33.52 46.71 48.23
CA ALA A 13 32.31 46.06 47.76
C ALA A 13 32.55 44.56 48.01
N PHE A 14 31.55 43.84 48.54
CA PHE A 14 31.51 42.38 48.44
C PHE A 14 31.44 42.03 46.94
N LEU A 15 32.38 41.23 46.44
CA LEU A 15 32.24 40.53 45.16
C LEU A 15 31.45 39.24 45.42
N PRO A 16 30.15 39.16 45.08
CA PRO A 16 29.50 37.87 44.97
C PRO A 16 30.07 37.13 43.77
N CYS A 17 30.46 35.88 44.02
CA CYS A 17 30.82 34.90 43.02
C CYS A 17 29.68 34.79 42.00
N SER A 18 29.81 35.51 40.89
CA SER A 18 28.85 35.44 39.79
C SER A 18 29.25 34.24 38.94
N MET A 19 28.76 33.05 39.32
CA MET A 19 28.62 31.97 38.36
C MET A 19 27.76 32.52 37.23
N ARG A 20 28.40 32.90 36.12
CA ARG A 20 27.69 33.16 34.86
C ARG A 20 27.05 31.83 34.46
N ALA A 21 25.75 31.71 34.72
CA ALA A 21 24.90 30.79 34.01
C ALA A 21 25.12 31.08 32.51
N ILE A 22 25.75 30.14 31.82
CA ILE A 22 25.82 30.13 30.37
C ILE A 22 24.37 30.14 29.90
N ALA A 23 23.95 31.24 29.28
CA ALA A 23 22.64 31.32 28.66
C ALA A 23 22.53 30.17 27.65
N GLN A 24 21.75 29.15 28.00
CA GLN A 24 21.39 28.09 27.07
C GLN A 24 20.54 28.74 25.98
N ASP A 25 21.09 28.81 24.77
CA ASP A 25 20.38 29.29 23.60
C ASP A 25 19.14 28.38 23.39
N PRO A 26 17.91 28.89 23.51
CA PRO A 26 16.69 28.07 23.45
C PRO A 26 16.52 27.37 22.10
N ASN A 27 17.17 27.87 21.04
CA ASN A 27 17.20 27.20 19.74
C ASN A 27 18.07 25.94 19.74
N LEU A 28 19.12 25.88 20.57
CA LEU A 28 20.03 24.74 20.63
C LEU A 28 19.34 23.52 21.27
N GLU A 29 18.58 23.74 22.35
CA GLU A 29 17.81 22.67 23.01
C GLU A 29 16.69 22.15 22.11
N LEU A 30 15.99 23.04 21.39
CA LEU A 30 14.98 22.63 20.41
C LEU A 30 15.60 21.81 19.26
N LEU A 31 16.81 22.17 18.81
CA LEU A 31 17.52 21.43 17.77
C LEU A 31 17.91 20.03 18.26
N LYS A 32 18.43 19.91 19.49
CA LYS A 32 18.77 18.61 20.10
C LYS A 32 17.56 17.70 20.20
N GLN A 33 16.42 18.21 20.69
CA GLN A 33 15.17 17.45 20.76
C GLN A 33 14.70 16.96 19.39
N ARG A 34 14.87 17.77 18.34
CA ARG A 34 14.53 17.35 16.97
C ARG A 34 15.47 16.29 16.42
N VAL A 35 16.77 16.40 16.69
CA VAL A 35 17.76 15.39 16.28
C VAL A 35 17.45 14.07 16.97
N GLU A 36 17.21 14.08 18.28
CA GLU A 36 16.85 12.88 19.04
C GLU A 36 15.54 12.24 18.55
N LEU A 37 14.52 13.05 18.24
CA LEU A 37 13.28 12.56 17.64
C LEU A 37 13.52 11.91 16.26
N LEU A 38 14.39 12.50 15.44
CA LEU A 38 14.69 11.98 14.11
C LEU A 38 15.51 10.69 14.20
N GLU A 39 16.44 10.59 15.14
CA GLU A 39 17.21 9.36 15.41
C GLU A 39 16.29 8.23 15.86
N LEU A 40 15.35 8.49 16.79
CA LEU A 40 14.36 7.51 17.22
C LEU A 40 13.44 7.07 16.07
N LYS A 41 13.02 7.99 15.20
CA LYS A 41 12.22 7.67 14.02
C LYS A 41 13.00 6.83 13.01
N LEU A 42 14.29 7.12 12.83
CA LEU A 42 15.15 6.35 11.95
C LEU A 42 15.30 4.92 12.47
N GLN A 43 15.59 4.75 13.77
CA GLN A 43 15.67 3.42 14.40
C GLN A 43 14.36 2.64 14.28
N LEU A 44 13.21 3.29 14.48
CA LEU A 44 11.91 2.66 14.28
C LEU A 44 11.70 2.20 12.83
N ALA A 45 12.05 3.04 11.86
CA ALA A 45 11.93 2.71 10.44
C ALA A 45 12.87 1.57 10.03
N GLU A 46 14.10 1.55 10.55
CA GLU A 46 15.06 0.46 10.32
C GLU A 46 14.56 -0.87 10.90
N GLN A 47 14.06 -0.86 12.14
CA GLN A 47 13.46 -2.04 12.76
C GLN A 47 12.22 -2.55 12.00
N GLU A 48 11.39 -1.64 11.52
CA GLU A 48 10.21 -2.01 10.74
C GLU A 48 10.59 -2.59 9.37
N SER A 49 11.60 -2.03 8.71
CA SER A 49 12.16 -2.56 7.46
C SER A 49 12.71 -3.97 7.67
N GLU A 50 13.51 -4.19 8.72
CA GLU A 50 14.08 -5.51 9.02
C GLU A 50 12.98 -6.54 9.32
N ARG A 51 11.92 -6.14 10.05
CA ARG A 51 10.77 -7.01 10.32
C ARG A 51 10.05 -7.38 9.03
N LEU A 52 9.78 -6.41 8.16
CA LEU A 52 9.10 -6.63 6.88
C LEU A 52 9.93 -7.48 5.92
N GLU A 53 11.25 -7.32 5.92
CA GLU A 53 12.15 -8.17 5.13
C GLU A 53 12.12 -9.62 5.61
N LYS A 54 12.14 -9.85 6.93
CA LYS A 54 11.98 -11.20 7.52
C LYS A 54 10.64 -11.82 7.16
N GLU A 55 9.55 -11.07 7.29
CA GLU A 55 8.20 -11.53 6.91
C GLU A 55 8.13 -11.85 5.41
N CYS A 56 8.72 -11.02 4.55
CA CYS A 56 8.81 -11.29 3.12
C CYS A 56 9.62 -12.55 2.80
N GLU A 57 10.72 -12.79 3.52
CA GLU A 57 11.55 -13.98 3.34
C GLU A 57 10.84 -15.26 3.81
N GLU A 58 10.12 -15.19 4.93
CA GLU A 58 9.28 -16.28 5.44
C GLU A 58 8.17 -16.62 4.46
N LEU A 59 7.44 -15.62 3.95
CA LEU A 59 6.42 -15.81 2.93
C LEU A 59 7.00 -16.38 1.62
N ARG A 60 8.24 -16.01 1.25
CA ARG A 60 8.93 -16.62 0.09
C ARG A 60 9.26 -18.09 0.33
N LYS A 61 9.74 -18.45 1.53
CA LYS A 61 10.04 -19.84 1.92
C LYS A 61 8.77 -20.68 1.99
N GLU A 62 7.68 -20.14 2.54
CA GLU A 62 6.37 -20.80 2.58
C GLU A 62 5.80 -21.00 1.17
N ASN A 63 5.87 -19.98 0.30
CA ASN A 63 5.48 -20.12 -1.10
C ASN A 63 6.33 -21.15 -1.86
N ALA A 64 7.62 -21.26 -1.56
CA ALA A 64 8.48 -22.29 -2.16
C ALA A 64 8.10 -23.70 -1.70
N LYS A 65 7.76 -23.88 -0.41
CA LYS A 65 7.26 -25.16 0.13
C LYS A 65 5.91 -25.55 -0.48
N LEU A 66 4.99 -24.59 -0.62
CA LEU A 66 3.68 -24.81 -1.25
C LEU A 66 3.79 -25.11 -2.76
N LYS A 67 4.80 -24.57 -3.45
CA LYS A 67 5.07 -24.92 -4.86
C LYS A 67 5.57 -26.36 -5.04
N GLY A 68 6.19 -26.97 -4.03
CA GLY A 68 6.60 -28.38 -4.05
C GLY A 68 5.46 -29.38 -3.89
N VAL A 69 4.30 -28.95 -3.36
CA VAL A 69 3.11 -29.79 -3.13
C VAL A 69 2.01 -29.55 -4.19
N ALA A 70 2.15 -28.53 -5.04
CA ALA A 70 1.21 -28.20 -6.11
C ALA A 70 1.43 -29.00 -7.41
N GLN A 71 1.95 -30.22 -7.33
CA GLN A 71 1.85 -31.20 -8.41
C GLN A 71 0.68 -32.14 -8.12
N THR A 72 -0.18 -32.29 -9.13
CA THR A 72 -1.35 -33.19 -9.22
C THR A 72 -2.68 -32.60 -8.74
N SER A 73 -3.22 -31.69 -9.53
CA SER A 73 -4.65 -31.77 -9.88
C SER A 73 -4.75 -31.76 -11.40
N PRO A 74 -5.45 -32.72 -12.03
CA PRO A 74 -5.66 -32.72 -13.46
C PRO A 74 -6.71 -31.64 -13.76
N MET A 75 -6.24 -30.39 -13.85
CA MET A 75 -7.03 -29.31 -14.41
C MET A 75 -7.15 -29.61 -15.89
N ASN A 76 -8.32 -30.14 -16.29
CA ASN A 76 -8.68 -30.43 -17.67
C ASN A 76 -8.18 -29.29 -18.58
N SER A 77 -7.47 -29.68 -19.63
CA SER A 77 -6.54 -28.87 -20.44
C SER A 77 -7.21 -27.80 -21.32
N LYS A 78 -8.20 -27.08 -20.80
CA LYS A 78 -8.87 -25.97 -21.50
C LYS A 78 -8.33 -24.65 -20.96
N ASP A 79 -7.99 -23.72 -21.85
CA ASP A 79 -7.51 -22.40 -21.45
C ASP A 79 -8.57 -21.73 -20.55
N PRO A 80 -8.25 -21.36 -19.30
CA PRO A 80 -9.21 -20.73 -18.39
C PRO A 80 -9.74 -19.38 -18.90
N PHE A 81 -9.08 -18.81 -19.91
CA PHE A 81 -9.44 -17.55 -20.56
C PHE A 81 -9.71 -17.76 -22.05
N GLU A 82 -10.23 -18.92 -22.47
CA GLU A 82 -10.71 -19.08 -23.84
C GLU A 82 -11.90 -18.11 -24.11
N PRO A 83 -12.10 -17.68 -25.37
CA PRO A 83 -13.24 -16.85 -25.73
C PRO A 83 -14.58 -17.47 -25.33
N GLY A 84 -15.48 -16.66 -24.78
CA GLY A 84 -16.78 -17.09 -24.28
C GLY A 84 -16.80 -17.50 -22.81
N VAL A 85 -15.64 -17.64 -22.16
CA VAL A 85 -15.59 -17.85 -20.69
C VAL A 85 -16.03 -16.58 -19.97
N VAL A 86 -16.88 -16.79 -18.97
CA VAL A 86 -17.33 -15.74 -18.05
C VAL A 86 -16.80 -16.06 -16.66
N TRP A 87 -16.19 -15.06 -16.04
CA TRP A 87 -15.75 -15.06 -14.67
C TRP A 87 -16.69 -14.17 -13.85
N LEU A 88 -17.12 -14.61 -12.68
CA LEU A 88 -18.02 -13.89 -11.78
C LEU A 88 -17.37 -13.71 -10.42
N GLY A 89 -17.67 -12.62 -9.74
CA GLY A 89 -17.35 -12.50 -8.33
C GLY A 89 -17.66 -11.14 -7.75
N ASP A 90 -16.91 -10.80 -6.72
CA ASP A 90 -17.12 -9.62 -5.88
C ASP A 90 -15.86 -8.78 -5.79
N ALA A 91 -16.04 -7.47 -5.77
CA ALA A 91 -15.03 -6.47 -5.53
C ALA A 91 -15.40 -5.64 -4.30
N ILE A 92 -14.39 -5.26 -3.52
CA ILE A 92 -14.52 -4.38 -2.36
C ILE A 92 -13.48 -3.27 -2.51
N ASN A 93 -13.92 -2.02 -2.49
CA ASN A 93 -13.03 -0.87 -2.50
C ASN A 93 -12.60 -0.42 -1.09
N ASP A 94 -11.70 0.54 -1.05
CA ASP A 94 -11.25 1.26 0.15
C ASP A 94 -12.41 1.84 0.99
N ASP A 95 -13.46 2.32 0.33
CA ASP A 95 -14.70 2.80 0.97
C ASP A 95 -15.64 1.65 1.46
N LYS A 96 -15.19 0.38 1.40
CA LYS A 96 -15.95 -0.85 1.74
C LYS A 96 -17.23 -1.07 0.93
N VAL A 97 -17.39 -0.36 -0.18
CA VAL A 97 -18.49 -0.56 -1.12
C VAL A 97 -18.28 -1.90 -1.82
N LYS A 98 -19.30 -2.76 -1.74
CA LYS A 98 -19.29 -4.03 -2.45
C LYS A 98 -19.81 -3.83 -3.86
N THR A 99 -19.23 -4.55 -4.80
CA THR A 99 -19.62 -4.49 -6.20
C THR A 99 -19.55 -5.90 -6.76
N ARG A 100 -20.68 -6.39 -7.26
CA ARG A 100 -20.71 -7.64 -8.02
C ARG A 100 -20.24 -7.36 -9.42
N TRP A 101 -19.37 -8.20 -9.95
CA TRP A 101 -18.80 -7.97 -11.27
C TRP A 101 -18.55 -9.28 -12.02
N ALA A 102 -18.51 -9.16 -13.34
CA ALA A 102 -18.31 -10.24 -14.27
C ALA A 102 -17.29 -9.82 -15.33
N LEU A 103 -16.34 -10.70 -15.63
CA LEU A 103 -15.42 -10.57 -16.76
C LEU A 103 -15.83 -11.57 -17.84
N SER A 104 -16.14 -11.08 -19.03
CA SER A 104 -16.37 -11.90 -20.22
C SER A 104 -15.18 -11.79 -21.15
N VAL A 105 -14.58 -12.92 -21.54
CA VAL A 105 -13.46 -12.95 -22.49
C VAL A 105 -14.00 -13.01 -23.92
N SER A 106 -13.59 -12.07 -24.77
CA SER A 106 -14.04 -11.97 -26.16
C SER A 106 -12.99 -12.45 -27.16
N ASP A 107 -11.71 -12.23 -26.90
CA ASP A 107 -10.61 -12.67 -27.77
C ASP A 107 -9.41 -13.14 -26.93
N ARG A 108 -8.65 -14.10 -27.48
CA ARG A 108 -7.51 -14.74 -26.82
C ARG A 108 -6.39 -14.99 -27.83
N LYS A 109 -5.22 -14.38 -27.61
CA LYS A 109 -4.02 -14.51 -28.43
C LYS A 109 -2.82 -14.88 -27.55
N GLY A 110 -2.58 -16.17 -27.39
CA GLY A 110 -1.53 -16.70 -26.52
C GLY A 110 -1.77 -16.28 -25.07
N ARG A 111 -0.90 -15.44 -24.51
CA ARG A 111 -1.05 -14.93 -23.13
C ARG A 111 -1.94 -13.70 -23.03
N SER A 112 -2.21 -13.01 -24.14
CA SER A 112 -3.00 -11.78 -24.14
C SER A 112 -4.48 -12.10 -24.37
N PHE A 113 -5.38 -11.34 -23.77
CA PHE A 113 -6.82 -11.45 -23.99
C PHE A 113 -7.48 -10.06 -24.05
N GLU A 114 -8.65 -10.01 -24.66
CA GLU A 114 -9.57 -8.88 -24.63
C GLU A 114 -10.90 -9.34 -24.03
N GLY A 115 -11.61 -8.42 -23.39
CA GLY A 115 -12.89 -8.73 -22.78
C GLY A 115 -13.66 -7.50 -22.33
N VAL A 116 -14.75 -7.76 -21.62
CA VAL A 116 -15.62 -6.74 -21.04
C VAL A 116 -15.84 -7.05 -19.57
N ILE A 117 -15.81 -6.00 -18.75
CA ILE A 117 -16.21 -6.06 -17.36
C ILE A 117 -17.58 -5.42 -17.22
N ALA A 118 -18.51 -6.16 -16.63
CA ALA A 118 -19.80 -5.66 -16.19
C ALA A 118 -19.84 -5.66 -14.66
N ALA A 119 -20.19 -4.53 -14.06
CA ALA A 119 -20.20 -4.33 -12.61
C ALA A 119 -21.54 -3.73 -12.16
N ILE A 120 -22.04 -4.18 -11.01
CA ILE A 120 -23.26 -3.70 -10.36
C ILE A 120 -22.91 -3.39 -8.91
N ASN A 121 -23.03 -2.11 -8.52
CA ASN A 121 -22.83 -1.69 -7.14
C ASN A 121 -24.07 -2.01 -6.27
N ASP A 122 -23.95 -1.80 -4.97
CA ASP A 122 -25.05 -2.05 -4.01
C ASP A 122 -26.29 -1.18 -4.29
N ASP A 123 -26.13 -0.01 -4.91
CA ASP A 123 -27.23 0.87 -5.34
C ASP A 123 -27.92 0.39 -6.64
N GLY A 124 -27.50 -0.73 -7.21
CA GLY A 124 -28.03 -1.28 -8.46
C GLY A 124 -27.55 -0.56 -9.73
N LYS A 125 -26.63 0.41 -9.61
CA LYS A 125 -26.00 1.09 -10.74
C LYS A 125 -25.10 0.11 -11.49
N LYS A 126 -25.40 -0.05 -12.78
CA LYS A 126 -24.64 -0.88 -13.70
C LYS A 126 -23.54 -0.07 -14.38
N MET A 127 -22.38 -0.65 -14.55
CA MET A 127 -21.25 -0.09 -15.29
C MET A 127 -20.65 -1.18 -16.17
N GLU A 128 -20.31 -0.83 -17.40
CA GLU A 128 -19.65 -1.73 -18.33
C GLU A 128 -18.47 -1.02 -18.99
N PHE A 129 -17.34 -1.72 -19.13
CA PHE A 129 -16.17 -1.20 -19.82
C PHE A 129 -15.34 -2.34 -20.40
N SER A 130 -14.69 -2.05 -21.53
CA SER A 130 -13.75 -2.99 -22.14
C SER A 130 -12.45 -3.07 -21.34
N VAL A 131 -11.81 -4.23 -21.42
CA VAL A 131 -10.50 -4.48 -20.82
C VAL A 131 -9.60 -5.27 -21.76
N SER A 132 -8.31 -5.00 -21.66
CA SER A 132 -7.25 -5.82 -22.24
C SER A 132 -6.39 -6.39 -21.12
N GLY A 133 -5.86 -7.60 -21.31
CA GLY A 133 -5.13 -8.26 -20.24
C GLY A 133 -4.17 -9.34 -20.68
N LYS A 134 -3.47 -9.89 -19.69
CA LYS A 134 -2.55 -11.02 -19.80
C LYS A 134 -2.90 -12.04 -18.72
N ALA A 135 -2.92 -13.32 -19.11
CA ALA A 135 -3.22 -14.44 -18.23
C ALA A 135 -2.49 -15.71 -18.69
N PRO A 136 -2.21 -16.68 -17.80
CA PRO A 136 -1.66 -17.97 -18.20
C PRO A 136 -2.65 -18.73 -19.11
N SER A 137 -2.15 -19.47 -20.09
CA SER A 137 -2.97 -20.33 -20.97
C SER A 137 -3.30 -21.69 -20.33
N ALA A 138 -2.59 -22.05 -19.27
CA ALA A 138 -2.84 -23.25 -18.49
C ALA A 138 -2.27 -23.09 -17.06
N GLY A 139 -2.91 -23.75 -16.10
CA GLY A 139 -2.46 -23.79 -14.72
C GLY A 139 -2.51 -22.45 -13.99
N ASN A 140 -1.76 -22.36 -12.90
CA ASN A 140 -1.70 -21.17 -12.04
C ASN A 140 -0.75 -20.11 -12.62
N GLY A 141 -1.03 -18.83 -12.40
CA GLY A 141 -0.15 -17.78 -12.89
C GLY A 141 -0.66 -16.36 -12.68
N LEU A 142 0.18 -15.39 -13.07
CA LEU A 142 -0.12 -13.97 -12.99
C LEU A 142 -1.24 -13.59 -13.95
N VAL A 143 -2.21 -12.83 -13.45
CA VAL A 143 -3.30 -12.24 -14.23
C VAL A 143 -3.23 -10.72 -14.09
N GLU A 144 -3.22 -10.02 -15.22
CA GLU A 144 -3.18 -8.57 -15.29
C GLU A 144 -4.21 -8.10 -16.31
N PHE A 145 -4.95 -7.05 -16.03
CA PHE A 145 -5.79 -6.40 -17.03
C PHE A 145 -5.99 -4.93 -16.73
N GLU A 146 -6.23 -4.14 -17.78
CA GLU A 146 -6.42 -2.71 -17.71
C GLU A 146 -7.61 -2.28 -18.56
N SER A 147 -8.27 -1.21 -18.14
CA SER A 147 -9.25 -0.52 -18.98
C SER A 147 -8.53 0.47 -19.91
N PRO A 148 -9.13 0.83 -21.06
CA PRO A 148 -8.69 2.01 -21.80
C PRO A 148 -8.86 3.26 -20.94
N LEU A 149 -8.10 4.31 -21.28
CA LEU A 149 -8.30 5.62 -20.69
C LEU A 149 -9.56 6.25 -21.28
N MET A 150 -10.57 6.50 -20.43
CA MET A 150 -11.83 7.13 -20.80
C MET A 150 -11.97 8.47 -20.08
N GLY A 151 -11.60 9.56 -20.75
CA GLY A 151 -11.46 10.86 -20.10
C GLY A 151 -10.33 10.82 -19.06
N ARG A 152 -10.69 10.86 -17.77
CA ARG A 152 -9.75 10.67 -16.65
C ARG A 152 -9.83 9.28 -16.01
N ALA A 153 -10.80 8.47 -16.44
CA ALA A 153 -11.02 7.16 -15.86
C ALA A 153 -10.06 6.13 -16.44
N LYS A 154 -9.37 5.39 -15.59
CA LYS A 154 -8.56 4.24 -15.96
C LYS A 154 -8.51 3.26 -14.81
N MET A 155 -8.61 1.97 -15.08
CA MET A 155 -8.45 0.90 -14.10
C MET A 155 -7.29 -0.01 -14.47
N PHE A 156 -6.56 -0.44 -13.45
CA PHE A 156 -5.52 -1.44 -13.52
C PHE A 156 -5.82 -2.52 -12.47
N MET A 157 -5.77 -3.77 -12.90
CA MET A 157 -6.03 -4.94 -12.08
C MET A 157 -4.87 -5.91 -12.23
N ARG A 158 -4.38 -6.42 -11.10
CA ARG A 158 -3.28 -7.38 -11.07
C ARG A 158 -3.48 -8.37 -9.95
N GLY A 159 -3.18 -9.62 -10.22
CA GLY A 159 -3.29 -10.68 -9.23
C GLY A 159 -2.89 -12.04 -9.77
N THR A 160 -3.45 -13.10 -9.19
CA THR A 160 -3.00 -14.47 -9.47
C THR A 160 -4.20 -15.39 -9.66
N LEU A 161 -4.16 -16.20 -10.72
CA LEU A 161 -4.98 -17.40 -10.87
C LEU A 161 -4.35 -18.52 -10.05
N LYS A 162 -5.09 -19.05 -9.07
CA LYS A 162 -4.71 -20.20 -8.25
C LYS A 162 -5.93 -21.08 -8.01
N ASN A 163 -5.81 -22.37 -8.29
CA ASN A 163 -6.86 -23.37 -8.02
C ASN A 163 -8.22 -23.02 -8.68
N GLY A 164 -8.20 -22.45 -9.89
CA GLY A 164 -9.42 -22.07 -10.61
C GLY A 164 -10.09 -20.78 -10.12
N GLU A 165 -9.46 -20.04 -9.20
CA GLU A 165 -9.95 -18.75 -8.72
C GLU A 165 -8.90 -17.65 -8.96
N ILE A 166 -9.36 -16.44 -9.25
CA ILE A 166 -8.49 -15.28 -9.44
C ILE A 166 -8.70 -14.35 -8.25
N ALA A 167 -7.61 -14.04 -7.54
CA ALA A 167 -7.57 -12.96 -6.56
C ALA A 167 -6.82 -11.77 -7.18
N LEU A 168 -7.43 -10.58 -7.15
CA LEU A 168 -6.94 -9.37 -7.80
C LEU A 168 -6.89 -8.21 -6.80
N ALA A 169 -5.85 -7.39 -6.92
CA ALA A 169 -5.86 -6.02 -6.43
C ALA A 169 -6.15 -5.09 -7.62
N PHE A 170 -6.96 -4.06 -7.39
CA PHE A 170 -7.24 -3.05 -8.39
C PHE A 170 -6.90 -1.65 -7.89
N SER A 171 -6.49 -0.81 -8.83
CA SER A 171 -6.29 0.62 -8.64
C SER A 171 -6.86 1.33 -9.85
N GLY A 172 -7.44 2.50 -9.64
CA GLY A 172 -7.97 3.25 -10.75
C GLY A 172 -8.33 4.67 -10.40
N THR A 173 -8.80 5.36 -11.42
CA THR A 173 -9.30 6.72 -11.34
C THR A 173 -10.71 6.72 -11.90
N THR A 174 -11.63 7.43 -11.23
CA THR A 174 -13.00 7.66 -11.70
C THR A 174 -13.04 8.76 -12.78
N PRO A 175 -14.14 8.93 -13.52
CA PRO A 175 -14.27 10.04 -14.49
C PRO A 175 -14.03 11.43 -13.88
N LEU A 176 -14.30 11.59 -12.57
CA LEU A 176 -14.09 12.84 -11.83
C LEU A 176 -12.64 13.01 -11.34
N GLY A 177 -11.75 12.04 -11.56
CA GLY A 177 -10.36 12.10 -11.09
C GLY A 177 -10.13 11.55 -9.68
N LYS A 178 -11.17 11.07 -8.97
CA LYS A 178 -11.00 10.40 -7.67
C LYS A 178 -10.27 9.08 -7.87
N LYS A 179 -9.20 8.85 -7.11
CA LYS A 179 -8.51 7.56 -7.04
C LYS A 179 -9.33 6.56 -6.25
N ILE A 180 -9.32 5.31 -6.68
CA ILE A 180 -9.97 4.18 -6.03
C ILE A 180 -8.99 3.02 -5.96
N PHE A 181 -9.02 2.29 -4.86
CA PHE A 181 -8.24 1.07 -4.66
C PHE A 181 -9.15 -0.02 -4.10
N GLY A 182 -8.79 -1.27 -4.32
CA GLY A 182 -9.53 -2.36 -3.72
C GLY A 182 -9.01 -3.72 -4.10
N SER A 183 -9.79 -4.72 -3.73
CA SER A 183 -9.53 -6.11 -4.06
C SER A 183 -10.76 -6.75 -4.67
N ALA A 184 -10.54 -7.77 -5.48
CA ALA A 184 -11.61 -8.49 -6.11
C ALA A 184 -11.27 -9.98 -6.24
N THR A 185 -12.30 -10.80 -6.23
CA THR A 185 -12.20 -12.24 -6.46
C THR A 185 -13.08 -12.61 -7.64
N LEU A 186 -12.62 -13.56 -8.45
CA LEU A 186 -13.34 -14.07 -9.60
C LEU A 186 -13.25 -15.59 -9.66
N LYS A 187 -14.37 -16.23 -10.01
CA LYS A 187 -14.49 -17.67 -10.25
C LYS A 187 -15.16 -17.90 -11.61
N PRO A 188 -14.85 -18.99 -12.33
CA PRO A 188 -15.53 -19.27 -13.58
C PRO A 188 -17.02 -19.49 -13.31
N LYS A 189 -17.87 -18.97 -14.20
CA LYS A 189 -19.31 -19.23 -14.20
C LYS A 189 -19.51 -20.72 -14.47
N GLN A 190 -20.11 -21.42 -13.51
CA GLN A 190 -20.55 -22.82 -13.65
C GLN A 190 -21.72 -22.94 -14.61
#